data_AF-A0A354A294-F1
#
_entry.id   AF-A0A354A294-F1
#
_cell.length_a   1.000
_cell.length_b   1.000
_cell.length_c   1.000
_cell.angle_alpha   90.00
_cell.angle_beta   90.00
_cell.angle_gamma   90.00
#
_symmetry.space_group_name_H-M   'P 1'
#
loop_
_entity.id
_entity.type
_entity.pdbx_description
1 polymer ?
#
loop_
_entity_poly.entity_id
_entity_poly.type
_entity_poly.pdbx_seq_one_letter_code
_entity_poly.pdbx_strand_id
1 'polypeptide(L)'
;VHDEGGKICIQLVHCGGQTDSATAGRQPLAPSSVKVEQFPEEPAELTRDEIRDIAAAFKEGARRAKAWGFDAVQLHGAHGYLINQFLSPLSNRRTDEYGGNIENRCRFLFEVYRNIREAVGDGYPVLIKLNATDNLAGGLVVDDAMYAAKRLSEAGIDAIEISTGTPASGEQSPARTKIDSPEKEAYNLEPAGRIREVVSCPLMVVGGFRSYEIVEKGIRDYGLDYISMARPFIREPDLARRWKKGDTSPAKCISCNSCFGPGLKEGGIYCVVEAKERNKKS
;
A
#
# COMPACT_ATOMS: atom_id res chain seq x y z
N VAL A 1 19.59 0.18 -10.35
CA VAL A 1 19.13 -0.84 -9.36
C VAL A 1 19.72 -2.20 -9.69
N HIS A 2 19.51 -2.72 -10.91
CA HIS A 2 20.08 -4.02 -11.31
C HIS A 2 21.61 -4.07 -11.27
N ASP A 3 22.31 -3.00 -11.67
CA ASP A 3 23.78 -2.92 -11.60
C ASP A 3 24.33 -3.11 -10.18
N GLU A 4 23.54 -2.76 -9.16
CA GLU A 4 23.86 -2.92 -7.74
C GLU A 4 23.34 -4.24 -7.15
N GLY A 5 22.86 -5.16 -8.00
CA GLY A 5 22.27 -6.46 -7.61
C GLY A 5 20.89 -6.37 -6.96
N GLY A 6 20.25 -5.20 -6.98
CA GLY A 6 18.92 -4.98 -6.42
C GLY A 6 17.79 -5.45 -7.34
N LYS A 7 16.59 -5.50 -6.77
CA LYS A 7 15.32 -5.75 -7.47
C LYS A 7 14.41 -4.54 -7.36
N ILE A 8 13.62 -4.26 -8.39
CA ILE A 8 12.68 -3.14 -8.41
C ILE A 8 11.27 -3.58 -8.79
N CYS A 9 10.32 -3.24 -7.93
CA CYS A 9 8.89 -3.47 -8.13
C CYS A 9 8.21 -2.11 -8.33
N ILE A 10 7.42 -1.97 -9.40
CA ILE A 10 6.63 -0.76 -9.62
C ILE A 10 5.23 -0.95 -9.06
N GLN A 11 4.74 0.04 -8.32
CA GLN A 11 3.39 0.03 -7.80
C GLN A 11 2.40 0.65 -8.80
N LEU A 12 1.34 -0.08 -9.13
CA LEU A 12 0.24 0.38 -9.97
C LEU A 12 -0.88 0.91 -9.07
N VAL A 13 -1.28 2.16 -9.29
CA VAL A 13 -2.21 2.89 -8.43
C VAL A 13 -3.20 3.70 -9.25
N HIS A 14 -4.44 3.80 -8.75
CA HIS A 14 -5.46 4.69 -9.27
C HIS A 14 -6.10 5.45 -8.10
N CYS A 15 -6.05 6.79 -8.14
CA CYS A 15 -6.49 7.66 -7.04
C CYS A 15 -7.98 7.52 -6.70
N GLY A 16 -8.80 7.15 -7.69
CA GLY A 16 -10.25 7.09 -7.52
C GLY A 16 -10.79 8.44 -7.04
N GLY A 17 -11.66 8.44 -6.04
CA GLY A 17 -12.19 9.67 -5.44
C GLY A 17 -11.20 10.55 -4.66
N GLN A 18 -9.95 10.13 -4.45
CA GLN A 18 -8.95 10.96 -3.73
C GLN A 18 -8.29 12.04 -4.59
N THR A 19 -8.46 11.99 -5.92
CA THR A 19 -8.01 13.07 -6.80
C THR A 19 -9.08 14.15 -6.91
N ASP A 20 -8.73 15.29 -7.49
CA ASP A 20 -9.66 16.35 -7.88
C ASP A 20 -9.75 16.50 -9.41
N SER A 21 -10.75 17.26 -9.87
CA SER A 21 -10.97 17.54 -11.30
C SER A 21 -9.79 18.28 -11.95
N ALA A 22 -9.09 19.13 -11.21
CA ALA A 22 -7.95 19.88 -11.73
C ALA A 22 -6.78 18.96 -12.08
N THR A 23 -6.48 17.98 -11.21
CA THR A 23 -5.39 17.01 -11.38
C THR A 23 -5.76 15.92 -12.38
N ALA A 24 -7.01 15.44 -12.33
CA ALA A 24 -7.47 14.36 -13.21
C ALA A 24 -7.88 14.84 -14.61
N GLY A 25 -8.13 16.14 -14.79
CA GLY A 25 -8.68 16.71 -16.02
C GLY A 25 -10.15 16.33 -16.30
N ARG A 26 -10.82 15.71 -15.32
CA ARG A 26 -12.21 15.25 -15.35
C ARG A 26 -12.71 15.01 -13.93
N GLN A 27 -14.03 14.90 -13.74
CA GLN A 27 -14.58 14.51 -12.45
C GLN A 27 -13.96 13.18 -11.98
N PRO A 28 -13.46 13.09 -10.72
CA PRO A 28 -12.95 11.88 -10.12
C PRO A 28 -13.97 10.74 -10.19
N LEU A 29 -13.48 9.51 -10.33
CA LEU A 29 -14.32 8.32 -10.40
C LEU A 29 -14.17 7.47 -9.14
N ALA A 30 -15.27 6.93 -8.64
CA ALA A 30 -15.30 6.05 -7.47
C ALA A 30 -16.41 4.99 -7.63
N PRO A 31 -16.49 3.97 -6.75
CA PRO A 31 -17.53 2.95 -6.83
C PRO A 31 -18.95 3.51 -6.66
N SER A 32 -19.11 4.64 -5.98
CA SER A 32 -20.40 5.29 -5.75
C SER A 32 -20.24 6.82 -5.71
N SER A 33 -21.29 7.56 -6.07
CA SER A 33 -21.36 9.02 -5.94
C SER A 33 -21.63 9.40 -4.48
N VAL A 34 -20.57 9.35 -3.67
CA VAL A 34 -20.63 9.67 -2.23
C VAL A 34 -19.39 10.45 -1.85
N LYS A 35 -19.59 11.63 -1.26
CA LYS A 35 -18.51 12.37 -0.63
C LYS A 35 -18.18 11.74 0.73
N VAL A 36 -16.96 11.21 0.86
CA VAL A 36 -16.34 10.83 2.14
C VAL A 36 -15.22 11.82 2.49
N GLU A 37 -14.78 11.85 3.74
CA GLU A 37 -13.84 12.86 4.26
C GLU A 37 -12.52 12.95 3.46
N GLN A 38 -12.01 11.83 2.94
CA GLN A 38 -10.78 11.78 2.15
C GLN A 38 -10.93 12.22 0.69
N PHE A 39 -12.14 12.60 0.23
CA PHE A 39 -12.38 13.04 -1.14
C PHE A 39 -12.47 14.57 -1.19
N PRO A 40 -11.64 15.25 -2.03
CA PRO A 40 -11.67 16.71 -2.13
C PRO A 40 -13.00 17.22 -2.69
N GLU A 41 -13.63 16.45 -3.58
CA GLU A 41 -14.91 16.72 -4.21
C GLU A 41 -15.74 15.43 -4.36
N GLU A 42 -17.02 15.56 -4.73
CA GLU A 42 -17.87 14.38 -4.93
C GLU A 42 -17.51 13.67 -6.25
N PRO A 43 -17.09 12.40 -6.22
CA PRO A 43 -16.76 11.65 -7.42
C PRO A 43 -18.02 11.22 -8.16
N ALA A 44 -17.91 10.97 -9.47
CA ALA A 44 -18.93 10.25 -10.22
C ALA A 44 -18.85 8.74 -9.95
N GLU A 45 -20.01 8.09 -9.95
CA GLU A 45 -20.12 6.64 -9.85
C GLU A 45 -19.66 5.96 -11.14
N LEU A 46 -18.75 4.99 -11.00
CA LEU A 46 -18.27 4.17 -12.10
C LEU A 46 -19.40 3.34 -12.73
N THR A 47 -19.49 3.38 -14.05
CA THR A 47 -20.28 2.43 -14.84
C THR A 47 -19.55 1.08 -14.93
N ARG A 48 -20.27 0.00 -15.25
CA ARG A 48 -19.66 -1.33 -15.45
C ARG A 48 -18.63 -1.35 -16.57
N ASP A 49 -18.82 -0.57 -17.63
CA ASP A 49 -17.85 -0.43 -18.71
C ASP A 49 -16.57 0.24 -18.22
N GLU A 50 -16.68 1.33 -17.46
CA GLU A 50 -15.49 2.00 -16.89
C GLU A 50 -14.74 1.13 -15.88
N ILE A 51 -15.45 0.29 -15.11
CA ILE A 51 -14.80 -0.70 -14.22
C ILE A 51 -13.93 -1.66 -15.05
N ARG A 52 -14.48 -2.18 -16.16
CA ARG A 52 -13.73 -3.06 -17.07
C ARG A 52 -12.56 -2.35 -17.74
N ASP A 53 -12.75 -1.11 -18.19
CA ASP A 53 -11.71 -0.31 -18.83
C ASP A 53 -10.56 -0.01 -17.86
N ILE A 54 -10.87 0.32 -16.60
CA ILE A 54 -9.85 0.52 -15.57
C ILE A 54 -9.10 -0.80 -15.29
N ALA A 55 -9.80 -1.93 -15.19
CA ALA A 55 -9.14 -3.23 -15.00
C ALA A 55 -8.22 -3.57 -16.20
N ALA A 56 -8.61 -3.21 -17.42
CA ALA A 56 -7.75 -3.32 -18.61
C ALA A 56 -6.56 -2.34 -18.58
N ALA A 57 -6.74 -1.14 -18.03
CA ALA A 57 -5.65 -0.18 -17.85
C ALA A 57 -4.58 -0.69 -16.86
N PHE A 58 -4.98 -1.37 -15.78
CA PHE A 58 -4.05 -2.07 -14.88
C PHE A 58 -3.25 -3.16 -15.60
N LYS A 59 -3.92 -3.97 -16.43
CA LYS A 59 -3.27 -4.97 -17.30
C LYS A 59 -2.21 -4.36 -18.20
N GLU A 60 -2.55 -3.28 -18.88
CA GLU A 60 -1.62 -2.58 -19.77
C GLU A 60 -0.49 -1.89 -19.00
N GLY A 61 -0.76 -1.37 -17.80
CA GLY A 61 0.26 -0.89 -16.86
C GLY A 61 1.27 -1.99 -16.50
N ALA A 62 0.80 -3.19 -16.17
CA ALA A 62 1.68 -4.31 -15.83
C ALA A 62 2.47 -4.83 -17.04
N ARG A 63 1.84 -4.90 -18.22
CA ARG A 63 2.51 -5.26 -19.47
C ARG A 63 3.67 -4.30 -19.75
N ARG A 64 3.44 -2.99 -19.62
CA ARG A 64 4.49 -1.96 -19.77
C ARG A 64 5.57 -2.10 -18.72
N ALA A 65 5.23 -2.28 -17.44
CA ALA A 65 6.20 -2.48 -16.38
C ALA A 65 7.17 -3.65 -16.68
N LYS A 66 6.63 -4.81 -17.07
CA LYS A 66 7.43 -5.96 -17.47
C LYS A 66 8.32 -5.67 -18.68
N ALA A 67 7.76 -5.03 -19.72
CA ALA A 67 8.50 -4.68 -20.93
C ALA A 67 9.65 -3.67 -20.67
N TRP A 68 9.50 -2.81 -19.67
CA TRP A 68 10.52 -1.84 -19.23
C TRP A 68 11.52 -2.43 -18.22
N GLY A 69 11.46 -3.73 -17.92
CA GLY A 69 12.45 -4.43 -17.12
C GLY A 69 12.24 -4.33 -15.60
N PHE A 70 11.08 -3.89 -15.11
CA PHE A 70 10.76 -4.07 -13.70
C PHE A 70 10.72 -5.56 -13.36
N ASP A 71 11.13 -5.93 -12.14
CA ASP A 71 11.16 -7.34 -11.71
C ASP A 71 9.79 -7.83 -11.24
N ALA A 72 8.89 -6.92 -10.92
CA ALA A 72 7.58 -7.20 -10.37
C ALA A 72 6.63 -6.00 -10.53
N VAL A 73 5.33 -6.24 -10.32
CA VAL A 73 4.34 -5.17 -10.09
C VAL A 73 3.65 -5.34 -8.75
N GLN A 74 3.32 -4.24 -8.09
CA GLN A 74 2.51 -4.24 -6.87
C GLN A 74 1.19 -3.50 -7.11
N LEU A 75 0.07 -4.14 -6.85
CA LEU A 75 -1.24 -3.50 -6.82
C LEU A 75 -1.38 -2.64 -5.57
N HIS A 76 -1.86 -1.40 -5.71
CA HIS A 76 -2.18 -0.55 -4.57
C HIS A 76 -3.66 -0.71 -4.17
N GLY A 77 -3.91 -1.68 -3.27
CA GLY A 77 -5.21 -1.98 -2.67
C GLY A 77 -5.37 -1.44 -1.24
N ALA A 78 -4.70 -0.33 -0.92
CA ALA A 78 -4.65 0.24 0.42
C ALA A 78 -5.01 1.73 0.44
N HIS A 79 -5.06 2.31 1.65
CA HIS A 79 -4.99 3.76 1.90
C HIS A 79 -6.09 4.61 1.25
N GLY A 80 -7.27 4.04 1.01
CA GLY A 80 -8.40 4.74 0.40
C GLY A 80 -8.30 4.95 -1.10
N TYR A 81 -7.35 4.32 -1.81
CA TYR A 81 -7.26 4.36 -3.28
C TYR A 81 -8.29 3.43 -3.93
N LEU A 82 -8.48 3.51 -5.24
CA LEU A 82 -9.65 2.94 -5.93
C LEU A 82 -9.96 1.48 -5.56
N ILE A 83 -8.96 0.59 -5.51
CA ILE A 83 -9.18 -0.81 -5.12
C ILE A 83 -9.71 -0.88 -3.68
N ASN A 84 -9.11 -0.16 -2.72
CA ASN A 84 -9.63 -0.08 -1.36
C ASN A 84 -10.99 0.64 -1.30
N GLN A 85 -11.29 1.58 -2.22
CA GLN A 85 -12.61 2.21 -2.29
C GLN A 85 -13.70 1.20 -2.63
N PHE A 86 -13.44 0.24 -3.54
CA PHE A 86 -14.35 -0.88 -3.80
C PHE A 86 -14.48 -1.80 -2.59
N LEU A 87 -13.38 -2.04 -1.87
CA LEU A 87 -13.40 -2.86 -0.67
C LEU A 87 -14.11 -2.17 0.51
N SER A 88 -14.10 -0.85 0.66
CA SER A 88 -14.67 -0.19 1.84
C SER A 88 -16.19 0.04 1.72
N PRO A 89 -17.00 -0.36 2.72
CA PRO A 89 -18.42 -0.01 2.76
C PRO A 89 -18.69 1.51 2.84
N LEU A 90 -17.72 2.32 3.25
CA LEU A 90 -17.88 3.78 3.32
C LEU A 90 -17.99 4.41 1.91
N SER A 91 -17.16 3.94 0.97
CA SER A 91 -17.08 4.46 -0.40
C SER A 91 -17.80 3.60 -1.44
N ASN A 92 -18.15 2.36 -1.12
CA ASN A 92 -18.88 1.47 -2.02
C ASN A 92 -20.28 1.17 -1.48
N ARG A 93 -21.28 1.89 -2.02
CA ARG A 93 -22.71 1.72 -1.74
C ARG A 93 -23.47 1.11 -2.91
N ARG A 94 -22.77 0.47 -3.84
CA ARG A 94 -23.39 -0.15 -5.01
C ARG A 94 -24.33 -1.27 -4.60
N THR A 95 -25.40 -1.44 -5.38
CA THR A 95 -26.38 -2.52 -5.24
C THR A 95 -26.25 -3.59 -6.31
N ASP A 96 -25.28 -3.44 -7.22
CA ASP A 96 -24.96 -4.39 -8.27
C ASP A 96 -23.89 -5.41 -7.82
N GLU A 97 -23.35 -6.17 -8.77
CA GLU A 97 -22.38 -7.23 -8.51
C GLU A 97 -21.03 -6.73 -7.95
N TYR A 98 -20.78 -5.42 -7.91
CA TYR A 98 -19.57 -4.83 -7.35
C TYR A 98 -19.76 -4.27 -5.93
N GLY A 99 -20.95 -4.38 -5.32
CA GLY A 99 -21.23 -3.86 -3.97
C GLY A 99 -22.00 -4.79 -3.05
N GLY A 100 -22.24 -4.31 -1.82
CA GLY A 100 -22.89 -5.07 -0.76
C GLY A 100 -21.92 -5.99 -0.02
N ASN A 101 -22.08 -7.31 -0.18
CA ASN A 101 -21.27 -8.28 0.54
C ASN A 101 -19.78 -8.22 0.14
N ILE A 102 -18.91 -8.80 0.97
CA ILE A 102 -17.46 -8.77 0.74
C ILE A 102 -17.05 -9.44 -0.58
N GLU A 103 -17.78 -10.47 -1.02
CA GLU A 103 -17.48 -11.19 -2.27
C GLU A 103 -17.62 -10.26 -3.48
N ASN A 104 -18.71 -9.50 -3.52
CA ASN A 104 -18.99 -8.52 -4.56
C ASN A 104 -18.03 -7.33 -4.47
N ARG A 105 -17.76 -6.81 -3.26
CA ARG A 105 -16.77 -5.73 -3.05
C ARG A 105 -15.36 -6.11 -3.52
N CYS A 106 -14.98 -7.39 -3.41
CA CYS A 106 -13.71 -7.91 -3.91
C CYS A 106 -13.66 -8.15 -5.43
N ARG A 107 -14.81 -8.11 -6.13
CA ARG A 107 -14.88 -8.47 -7.56
C ARG A 107 -13.92 -7.66 -8.42
N PHE A 108 -13.88 -6.34 -8.23
CA PHE A 108 -12.99 -5.46 -8.96
C PHE A 108 -11.50 -5.81 -8.73
N LEU A 109 -11.12 -6.07 -7.48
CA LEU A 109 -9.76 -6.51 -7.13
C LEU A 109 -9.38 -7.80 -7.88
N PHE A 110 -10.26 -8.79 -7.90
CA PHE A 110 -9.98 -10.06 -8.58
C PHE A 110 -9.99 -9.94 -10.11
N GLU A 111 -10.80 -9.04 -10.67
CA GLU A 111 -10.74 -8.70 -12.10
C GLU A 111 -9.39 -8.07 -12.47
N VAL A 112 -8.95 -7.07 -11.70
CA VAL A 112 -7.63 -6.44 -11.87
C VAL A 112 -6.50 -7.47 -11.78
N TYR A 113 -6.53 -8.32 -10.74
CA TYR A 113 -5.52 -9.35 -10.55
C TYR A 113 -5.45 -10.35 -11.72
N ARG A 114 -6.61 -10.89 -12.13
CA ARG A 114 -6.70 -11.83 -13.28
C ARG A 114 -6.20 -11.20 -14.58
N ASN A 115 -6.62 -9.96 -14.86
CA ASN A 115 -6.21 -9.27 -16.07
C ASN A 115 -4.68 -9.03 -16.10
N ILE A 116 -4.08 -8.68 -14.96
CA ILE A 116 -2.61 -8.57 -14.86
C ILE A 116 -1.95 -9.93 -15.10
N ARG A 117 -2.43 -10.99 -14.45
CA ARG A 117 -1.88 -12.36 -14.64
C ARG A 117 -1.88 -12.79 -16.09
N GLU A 118 -2.98 -12.55 -16.79
CA GLU A 118 -3.09 -12.85 -18.22
C GLU A 118 -2.01 -12.11 -19.06
N ALA A 119 -1.67 -10.86 -18.72
CA ALA A 119 -0.70 -10.09 -19.50
C ALA A 119 0.77 -10.42 -19.19
N VAL A 120 1.09 -10.80 -17.96
CA VAL A 120 2.50 -10.97 -17.53
C VAL A 120 2.90 -12.43 -17.33
N GLY A 121 1.93 -13.35 -17.28
CA GLY A 121 2.12 -14.79 -17.10
C GLY A 121 2.51 -15.18 -15.67
N ASP A 122 2.43 -16.47 -15.37
CA ASP A 122 2.56 -17.00 -14.00
C ASP A 122 3.98 -16.84 -13.42
N GLY A 123 5.00 -16.69 -14.26
CA GLY A 123 6.39 -16.54 -13.81
C GLY A 123 6.82 -15.11 -13.44
N TYR A 124 5.95 -14.10 -13.58
CA TYR A 124 6.29 -12.69 -13.31
C TYR A 124 5.61 -12.19 -12.03
N PRO A 125 6.33 -11.81 -10.96
CA PRO A 125 5.71 -11.51 -9.67
C PRO A 125 4.64 -10.40 -9.68
N VAL A 126 3.46 -10.69 -9.13
CA VAL A 126 2.44 -9.73 -8.67
C VAL A 126 2.37 -9.74 -7.17
N LEU A 127 2.47 -8.55 -6.61
CA LEU A 127 2.22 -8.31 -5.21
C LEU A 127 0.98 -7.43 -5.07
N ILE A 128 0.46 -7.34 -3.85
CA ILE A 128 -0.51 -6.32 -3.47
C ILE A 128 -0.09 -5.66 -2.17
N LYS A 129 -0.27 -4.34 -2.07
CA LYS A 129 -0.40 -3.69 -0.76
C LYS A 129 -1.89 -3.64 -0.41
N LEU A 130 -2.30 -4.36 0.63
CA LEU A 130 -3.69 -4.50 1.02
C LEU A 130 -3.96 -3.71 2.32
N ASN A 131 -5.04 -2.91 2.34
CA ASN A 131 -5.53 -2.34 3.59
C ASN A 131 -6.14 -3.46 4.43
N ALA A 132 -5.66 -3.67 5.65
CA ALA A 132 -6.31 -4.56 6.60
C ALA A 132 -7.52 -3.89 7.27
N THR A 133 -7.46 -2.58 7.49
CA THR A 133 -8.57 -1.80 8.04
C THR A 133 -8.44 -0.36 7.63
N ASP A 134 -9.57 0.31 7.42
CA ASP A 134 -9.60 1.74 7.13
C ASP A 134 -9.33 2.59 8.37
N ASN A 135 -9.31 2.00 9.58
CA ASN A 135 -9.25 2.72 10.85
C ASN A 135 -10.34 3.79 10.98
N LEU A 136 -11.54 3.48 10.48
CA LEU A 136 -12.72 4.34 10.48
C LEU A 136 -13.95 3.52 10.84
N ALA A 137 -14.87 4.11 11.61
CA ALA A 137 -16.14 3.47 11.92
C ALA A 137 -16.94 3.23 10.64
N GLY A 138 -17.42 2.00 10.44
CA GLY A 138 -18.17 1.59 9.24
C GLY A 138 -17.31 1.37 7.98
N GLY A 139 -15.98 1.52 8.08
CA GLY A 139 -15.05 1.22 6.99
C GLY A 139 -14.72 -0.26 6.84
N LEU A 140 -13.74 -0.55 5.99
CA LEU A 140 -13.15 -1.87 5.85
C LEU A 140 -12.60 -2.34 7.21
N VAL A 141 -12.94 -3.57 7.59
CA VAL A 141 -12.43 -4.22 8.81
C VAL A 141 -11.51 -5.39 8.45
N VAL A 142 -10.75 -5.88 9.43
CA VAL A 142 -9.75 -6.95 9.20
C VAL A 142 -10.36 -8.24 8.67
N ASP A 143 -11.60 -8.59 9.05
CA ASP A 143 -12.28 -9.79 8.53
C ASP A 143 -12.55 -9.69 7.01
N ASP A 144 -12.87 -8.49 6.52
CA ASP A 144 -13.01 -8.24 5.07
C ASP A 144 -11.66 -8.44 4.36
N ALA A 145 -10.58 -7.90 4.95
CA ALA A 145 -9.24 -8.04 4.40
C ALA A 145 -8.74 -9.49 4.44
N MET A 146 -9.08 -10.26 5.48
CA MET A 146 -8.79 -11.69 5.57
C MET A 146 -9.48 -12.47 4.44
N TYR A 147 -10.74 -12.13 4.11
CA TYR A 147 -11.42 -12.72 2.95
C TYR A 147 -10.65 -12.42 1.66
N ALA A 148 -10.35 -11.14 1.38
CA ALA A 148 -9.63 -10.75 0.18
C ALA A 148 -8.24 -11.42 0.09
N ALA A 149 -7.49 -11.42 1.19
CA ALA A 149 -6.15 -11.99 1.27
C ALA A 149 -6.16 -13.51 1.04
N LYS A 150 -7.07 -14.24 1.70
CA LYS A 150 -7.23 -15.69 1.50
C LYS A 150 -7.48 -16.02 0.04
N ARG A 151 -8.44 -15.33 -0.59
CA ARG A 151 -8.82 -15.57 -1.99
C ARG A 151 -7.70 -15.23 -2.97
N LEU A 152 -6.91 -14.17 -2.70
CA LEU A 152 -5.71 -13.86 -3.50
C LEU A 152 -4.62 -14.93 -3.32
N SER A 153 -4.40 -15.41 -2.09
CA SER A 153 -3.44 -16.48 -1.81
C SER A 153 -3.82 -17.77 -2.53
N GLU A 154 -5.10 -18.16 -2.51
CA GLU A 154 -5.63 -19.31 -3.26
C GLU A 154 -5.48 -19.13 -4.78
N ALA A 155 -5.57 -17.89 -5.27
CA ALA A 155 -5.39 -17.55 -6.68
C ALA A 155 -3.90 -17.39 -7.09
N GLY A 156 -2.96 -17.68 -6.18
CA GLY A 156 -1.53 -17.72 -6.47
C GLY A 156 -0.83 -16.36 -6.51
N ILE A 157 -1.28 -15.36 -5.74
CA ILE A 157 -0.54 -14.10 -5.63
C ILE A 157 0.86 -14.32 -5.04
N ASP A 158 1.87 -13.60 -5.54
CA ASP A 158 3.26 -13.84 -5.16
C ASP A 158 3.65 -13.22 -3.81
N ALA A 159 2.99 -12.13 -3.40
CA ALA A 159 3.08 -11.63 -2.01
C ALA A 159 1.95 -10.66 -1.66
N ILE A 160 1.65 -10.58 -0.37
CA ILE A 160 0.74 -9.60 0.20
C ILE A 160 1.51 -8.73 1.20
N GLU A 161 1.44 -7.41 1.05
CA GLU A 161 1.96 -6.44 2.00
C GLU A 161 0.82 -5.76 2.76
N ILE A 162 0.84 -5.87 4.09
CA ILE A 162 -0.20 -5.33 4.95
C ILE A 162 0.09 -3.89 5.38
N SER A 163 -0.94 -3.06 5.28
CA SER A 163 -1.00 -1.73 5.89
C SER A 163 -2.40 -1.45 6.45
N THR A 164 -2.56 -0.36 7.19
CA THR A 164 -3.87 0.15 7.64
C THR A 164 -4.03 1.64 7.41
N GLY A 165 -5.27 2.12 7.56
CA GLY A 165 -5.65 3.52 7.56
C GLY A 165 -5.92 4.09 6.17
N THR A 166 -6.45 5.30 6.16
CA THR A 166 -6.72 6.17 5.01
C THR A 166 -6.29 7.60 5.39
N PRO A 167 -6.31 8.57 4.46
CA PRO A 167 -6.08 9.98 4.81
C PRO A 167 -7.06 10.52 5.87
N ALA A 168 -8.28 9.98 5.94
CA ALA A 168 -9.29 10.40 6.91
C ALA A 168 -9.10 9.78 8.31
N SER A 169 -8.19 8.82 8.50
CA SER A 169 -8.03 8.11 9.79
C SER A 169 -7.29 8.89 10.88
N GLY A 170 -7.07 10.20 10.71
CA GLY A 170 -6.39 11.06 11.69
C GLY A 170 -5.01 10.53 12.13
N GLU A 171 -4.81 10.36 13.45
CA GLU A 171 -3.55 9.82 14.00
C GLU A 171 -3.28 8.36 13.60
N GLN A 172 -4.30 7.63 13.13
CA GLN A 172 -4.20 6.26 12.63
C GLN A 172 -4.08 6.18 11.10
N SER A 173 -3.77 7.29 10.44
CA SER A 173 -3.46 7.33 9.00
C SER A 173 -2.25 6.45 8.64
N PRO A 174 -2.04 6.12 7.35
CA PRO A 174 -0.97 5.21 6.92
C PRO A 174 0.44 5.68 7.30
N ALA A 175 0.64 6.99 7.40
CA ALA A 175 1.93 7.63 7.68
C ALA A 175 1.96 8.26 9.08
N ARG A 176 1.88 7.42 10.12
CA ARG A 176 1.84 7.88 11.53
C ARG A 176 3.13 8.60 11.95
N THR A 177 2.97 9.65 12.76
CA THR A 177 4.05 10.42 13.40
C THR A 177 4.22 9.99 14.87
N LYS A 178 5.15 10.63 15.60
CA LYS A 178 5.38 10.39 17.06
C LYS A 178 5.68 8.93 17.42
N ILE A 179 6.41 8.24 16.54
CA ILE A 179 6.93 6.89 16.80
C ILE A 179 8.33 7.07 17.38
N ASP A 180 8.35 7.33 18.69
CA ASP A 180 9.50 7.73 19.50
C ASP A 180 9.91 6.67 20.53
N SER A 181 9.22 5.52 20.55
CA SER A 181 9.56 4.36 21.38
C SER A 181 9.24 3.06 20.64
N PRO A 182 9.91 1.93 20.98
CA PRO A 182 9.68 0.63 20.33
C PRO A 182 8.22 0.15 20.41
N GLU A 183 7.48 0.49 21.46
CA GLU A 183 6.08 0.09 21.67
C GLU A 183 5.12 0.78 20.68
N LYS A 184 5.54 1.88 20.05
CA LYS A 184 4.77 2.61 19.03
C LYS A 184 5.15 2.20 17.60
N GLU A 185 6.19 1.38 17.44
CA GLU A 185 6.54 0.78 16.15
C GLU A 185 5.56 -0.34 15.78
N ALA A 186 5.76 -0.94 14.60
CA ALA A 186 5.09 -2.17 14.22
C ALA A 186 3.54 -2.12 14.29
N TYR A 187 2.95 -0.95 14.06
CA TYR A 187 1.51 -0.70 14.33
C TYR A 187 0.53 -1.44 13.40
N ASN A 188 1.03 -2.25 12.48
CA ASN A 188 0.25 -3.13 11.61
C ASN A 188 0.58 -4.64 11.84
N LEU A 189 1.37 -4.99 12.87
CA LEU A 189 1.71 -6.39 13.14
C LEU A 189 0.49 -7.24 13.51
N GLU A 190 -0.37 -6.74 14.41
CA GLU A 190 -1.56 -7.46 14.84
C GLU A 190 -2.49 -7.83 13.67
N PRO A 191 -2.91 -6.89 12.79
CA PRO A 191 -3.71 -7.27 11.63
C PRO A 191 -2.95 -8.15 10.62
N ALA A 192 -1.62 -8.01 10.49
CA ALA A 192 -0.83 -8.90 9.65
C ALA A 192 -0.80 -10.34 10.21
N GLY A 193 -0.71 -10.51 11.53
CA GLY A 193 -0.79 -11.81 12.20
C GLY A 193 -2.12 -12.51 11.93
N ARG A 194 -3.23 -11.78 12.02
CA ARG A 194 -4.56 -12.32 11.67
C ARG A 194 -4.63 -12.77 10.20
N ILE A 195 -4.02 -12.03 9.29
CA ILE A 195 -4.00 -12.39 7.87
C ILE A 195 -3.08 -13.60 7.61
N ARG A 196 -1.97 -13.75 8.34
CA ARG A 196 -1.08 -14.91 8.26
C ARG A 196 -1.82 -16.23 8.46
N GLU A 197 -2.82 -16.26 9.34
CA GLU A 197 -3.63 -17.44 9.65
C GLU A 197 -4.40 -17.99 8.45
N VAL A 198 -4.67 -17.17 7.43
CA VAL A 198 -5.53 -17.52 6.29
C VAL A 198 -4.85 -17.50 4.93
N VAL A 199 -3.55 -17.18 4.88
CA VAL A 199 -2.77 -17.14 3.64
C VAL A 199 -1.61 -18.13 3.70
N SER A 200 -1.12 -18.55 2.54
CA SER A 200 0.09 -19.36 2.37
C SER A 200 1.16 -18.63 1.54
N CYS A 201 0.78 -17.62 0.76
CA CYS A 201 1.73 -16.78 0.03
C CYS A 201 2.67 -16.02 0.98
N PRO A 202 3.81 -15.51 0.47
CA PRO A 202 4.67 -14.59 1.21
C PRO A 202 3.90 -13.39 1.77
N LEU A 203 4.16 -13.07 3.03
CA LEU A 203 3.50 -11.98 3.76
C LEU A 203 4.53 -10.94 4.21
N MET A 204 4.23 -9.69 3.89
CA MET A 204 5.03 -8.52 4.24
C MET A 204 4.21 -7.57 5.11
N VAL A 205 4.87 -6.73 5.90
CA VAL A 205 4.18 -5.68 6.66
C VAL A 205 4.98 -4.39 6.67
N VAL A 206 4.30 -3.28 6.43
CA VAL A 206 4.79 -1.94 6.76
C VAL A 206 4.12 -1.51 8.06
N GLY A 207 4.83 -0.84 8.96
CA GLY A 207 4.22 -0.48 10.25
C GLY A 207 5.07 0.48 11.08
N GLY A 208 5.94 1.24 10.44
CA GLY A 208 6.83 2.14 11.17
C GLY A 208 7.92 1.43 11.97
N PHE A 209 8.61 0.47 11.34
CA PHE A 209 9.79 -0.16 11.91
C PHE A 209 11.01 0.79 11.88
N ARG A 210 11.77 0.79 12.97
CA ARG A 210 13.04 1.51 13.18
C ARG A 210 14.01 0.67 14.01
N SER A 211 13.51 -0.13 14.93
CA SER A 211 14.35 -0.94 15.81
C SER A 211 14.60 -2.32 15.19
N TYR A 212 15.87 -2.72 15.14
CA TYR A 212 16.27 -4.03 14.60
C TYR A 212 15.59 -5.19 15.36
N GLU A 213 15.50 -5.09 16.69
CA GLU A 213 14.85 -6.08 17.55
C GLU A 213 13.36 -6.23 17.25
N ILE A 214 12.66 -5.13 16.93
CA ILE A 214 11.23 -5.16 16.57
C ILE A 214 11.02 -5.80 15.21
N VAL A 215 11.95 -5.58 14.27
CA VAL A 215 11.97 -6.24 12.96
C VAL A 215 12.15 -7.75 13.13
N GLU A 216 13.16 -8.18 13.90
CA GLU A 216 13.40 -9.61 14.16
C GLU A 216 12.23 -10.29 14.88
N LYS A 217 11.64 -9.59 15.86
CA LYS A 217 10.47 -10.06 16.59
C LYS A 217 9.27 -10.23 15.64
N GLY A 218 9.02 -9.26 14.77
CA GLY A 218 7.96 -9.35 13.77
C GLY A 218 8.10 -10.58 12.87
N ILE A 219 9.29 -10.80 12.31
CA ILE A 219 9.55 -11.96 11.45
C ILE A 219 9.30 -13.28 12.20
N ARG A 220 9.87 -13.40 13.40
CA ARG A 220 9.85 -14.65 14.18
C ARG A 220 8.47 -14.97 14.77
N ASP A 221 7.85 -13.98 15.41
CA ASP A 221 6.64 -14.19 16.22
C ASP A 221 5.37 -14.16 15.38
N TYR A 222 5.37 -13.45 14.24
CA TYR A 222 4.22 -13.31 13.34
C TYR A 222 4.37 -14.10 12.03
N GLY A 223 5.48 -14.82 11.83
CA GLY A 223 5.71 -15.63 10.63
C GLY A 223 5.73 -14.79 9.35
N LEU A 224 6.35 -13.61 9.40
CA LEU A 224 6.46 -12.70 8.27
C LEU A 224 7.69 -13.02 7.43
N ASP A 225 7.53 -12.95 6.11
CA ASP A 225 8.61 -13.20 5.17
C ASP A 225 9.46 -11.93 4.94
N TYR A 226 8.84 -10.75 5.03
CA TYR A 226 9.52 -9.47 4.80
C TYR A 226 8.99 -8.35 5.69
N ILE A 227 9.88 -7.42 6.04
CA ILE A 227 9.50 -6.13 6.63
C ILE A 227 9.66 -5.02 5.59
N SER A 228 8.59 -4.24 5.41
CA SER A 228 8.56 -3.10 4.51
C SER A 228 8.88 -1.81 5.26
N MET A 229 9.78 -1.00 4.69
CA MET A 229 10.18 0.31 5.22
C MET A 229 10.27 1.32 4.09
N ALA A 230 9.85 2.56 4.36
CA ALA A 230 9.98 3.67 3.42
C ALA A 230 10.82 4.80 4.04
N ARG A 231 10.26 5.50 5.03
CA ARG A 231 10.90 6.66 5.68
C ARG A 231 12.29 6.38 6.30
N PRO A 232 12.56 5.20 6.89
CA PRO A 232 13.92 4.83 7.31
C PRO A 232 14.93 4.86 6.16
N PHE A 233 14.62 4.25 5.01
CA PHE A 233 15.54 4.21 3.86
C PHE A 233 15.72 5.57 3.17
N ILE A 234 14.76 6.50 3.30
CA ILE A 234 14.95 7.89 2.84
C ILE A 234 16.06 8.59 3.63
N ARG A 235 16.16 8.34 4.95
CA ARG A 235 17.20 8.94 5.82
C ARG A 235 18.49 8.13 5.83
N GLU A 236 18.40 6.81 5.71
CA GLU A 236 19.54 5.89 5.77
C GLU A 236 19.42 4.84 4.65
N PRO A 237 19.84 5.17 3.41
CA PRO A 237 19.76 4.25 2.27
C PRO A 237 20.54 2.95 2.48
N ASP A 238 21.56 2.94 3.34
CA ASP A 238 22.39 1.80 3.69
C ASP A 238 21.96 1.07 4.98
N LEU A 239 20.80 1.40 5.56
CA LEU A 239 20.31 0.86 6.83
C LEU A 239 20.37 -0.67 6.92
N ALA A 240 19.92 -1.38 5.88
CA ALA A 240 19.94 -2.84 5.86
C ALA A 240 21.38 -3.39 5.89
N ARG A 241 22.32 -2.73 5.20
CA ARG A 241 23.74 -3.08 5.22
C ARG A 241 24.37 -2.76 6.57
N ARG A 242 23.96 -1.66 7.22
CA ARG A 242 24.39 -1.26 8.56
C ARG A 242 24.01 -2.32 9.60
N TRP A 243 22.73 -2.71 9.64
CA TRP A 243 22.25 -3.80 10.50
C TRP A 243 22.96 -5.12 10.22
N LYS A 244 23.14 -5.50 8.95
CA LYS A 244 23.88 -6.71 8.58
C LYS A 244 25.34 -6.72 9.05
N LYS A 245 25.96 -5.55 9.21
CA LYS A 245 27.34 -5.41 9.72
C LYS A 245 27.45 -5.45 11.25
N GLY A 246 26.32 -5.58 11.96
CA GLY A 246 26.27 -5.69 13.42
C GLY A 246 26.00 -4.38 14.17
N ASP A 247 25.95 -3.23 13.48
CA ASP A 247 25.41 -2.02 14.08
C ASP A 247 23.88 -2.06 13.99
N THR A 248 23.24 -2.60 15.03
CA THR A 248 21.78 -2.79 15.13
C THR A 248 21.06 -1.60 15.76
N SER A 249 21.72 -0.46 15.95
CA SER A 249 21.08 0.71 16.54
C SER A 249 19.86 1.16 15.71
N PRO A 250 18.81 1.73 16.33
CA PRO A 250 17.59 2.09 15.63
C PRO A 250 17.82 3.02 14.44
N ALA A 251 16.95 2.92 13.43
CA ALA A 251 16.98 3.82 12.29
C ALA A 251 16.76 5.27 12.74
N LYS A 252 17.52 6.19 12.16
CA LYS A 252 17.55 7.61 12.53
C LYS A 252 16.25 8.33 12.18
N CYS A 253 15.36 7.75 11.36
CA CYS A 253 14.14 8.43 10.93
C CYS A 253 13.21 8.72 12.11
N ILE A 254 12.93 10.01 12.37
CA ILE A 254 12.12 10.47 13.51
C ILE A 254 10.61 10.56 13.23
N SER A 255 10.13 9.99 12.11
CA SER A 255 8.71 9.99 11.75
C SER A 255 8.04 11.38 11.65
N CYS A 256 8.78 12.41 11.23
CA CYS A 256 8.26 13.79 11.14
C CYS A 256 7.45 14.09 9.87
N ASN A 257 7.40 13.16 8.90
CA ASN A 257 6.75 13.32 7.59
C ASN A 257 7.25 14.51 6.73
N SER A 258 8.33 15.20 7.11
CA SER A 258 8.85 16.31 6.31
C SER A 258 9.38 15.89 4.93
N CYS A 259 9.62 14.59 4.69
CA CYS A 259 10.00 14.05 3.39
C CYS A 259 8.90 14.12 2.33
N PHE A 260 7.63 14.30 2.71
CA PHE A 260 6.53 14.48 1.75
C PHE A 260 6.61 15.83 1.03
N GLY A 261 7.06 16.89 1.73
CA GLY A 261 7.14 18.25 1.17
C GLY A 261 7.96 18.32 -0.12
N PRO A 262 9.22 17.86 -0.11
CA PRO A 262 10.04 17.79 -1.31
C PRO A 262 9.38 17.02 -2.47
N GLY A 263 8.79 15.86 -2.19
CA GLY A 263 8.16 15.05 -3.24
C GLY A 263 7.02 15.76 -3.94
N LEU A 264 6.23 16.54 -3.19
CA LEU A 264 5.08 17.27 -3.72
C LEU A 264 5.45 18.58 -4.43
N LYS A 265 6.56 19.22 -4.04
CA LYS A 265 6.88 20.60 -4.47
C LYS A 265 8.13 20.72 -5.34
N GLU A 266 9.06 19.79 -5.21
CA GLU A 266 10.42 19.90 -5.75
C GLU A 266 10.76 18.78 -6.74
N GLY A 267 9.86 17.81 -6.95
CA GLY A 267 10.06 16.71 -7.90
C GLY A 267 10.97 15.58 -7.41
N GLY A 268 11.31 15.55 -6.11
CA GLY A 268 12.15 14.50 -5.53
C GLY A 268 11.92 14.32 -4.02
N ILE A 269 12.16 13.11 -3.50
CA ILE A 269 11.95 12.79 -2.07
C ILE A 269 13.31 12.72 -1.37
N TYR A 270 13.48 13.46 -0.27
CA TYR A 270 14.67 13.38 0.59
C TYR A 270 14.34 13.65 2.07
N CYS A 271 15.29 13.35 2.97
CA CYS A 271 15.16 13.64 4.39
C CYS A 271 15.47 15.12 4.69
N VAL A 272 14.45 15.93 4.95
CA VAL A 272 14.61 17.36 5.27
C VAL A 272 15.44 17.59 6.55
N VAL A 273 15.34 16.69 7.54
CA VAL A 273 16.10 16.79 8.79
C VAL A 273 17.59 16.60 8.52
N GLU A 274 17.95 15.57 7.75
CA GLU A 274 19.33 15.30 7.37
C GLU A 274 19.92 16.45 6.53
N ALA A 275 19.16 16.98 5.57
CA ALA A 275 19.59 18.13 4.78
C ALA A 275 19.92 19.35 5.66
N LYS A 276 19.07 19.64 6.67
CA LYS A 276 19.32 20.71 7.65
C LYS A 276 20.55 20.43 8.53
N GLU A 277 20.77 19.19 8.94
CA GLU A 277 21.94 18.78 9.73
C GLU A 277 23.25 18.94 8.94
N ARG A 278 23.23 18.66 7.64
CA ARG A 278 24.38 18.85 6.74
C ARG A 278 24.71 20.34 6.54
N ASN A 279 23.70 21.17 6.28
CA ASN A 279 23.89 22.61 6.06
C ASN A 279 24.36 23.38 7.31
N LYS A 280 24.13 22.85 8.52
CA LYS A 280 24.68 23.44 9.76
C LYS A 280 26.16 23.11 10.00
N LYS A 281 26.69 22.11 9.29
CA LYS A 281 28.07 21.64 9.42
C LYS A 281 29.00 22.19 8.33
N SER A 282 28.46 22.81 7.29
CA SER A 282 29.16 23.55 6.25
C SER A 282 29.32 25.01 6.64
#